data_AF-A0A1F8FU89-F1
#
_entry.id   AF-A0A1F8FU89-F1
#
_cell.length_a   1.000
_cell.length_b   1.000
_cell.length_c   1.000
_cell.angle_alpha   90.00
_cell.angle_beta   90.00
_cell.angle_gamma   90.00
#
_symmetry.space_group_name_H-M   'P 1'
#
loop_
_entity.id
_entity.type
_entity.pdbx_description
1 polymer ?
#
loop_
_entity_poly.entity_id
_entity_poly.type
_entity_poly.pdbx_seq_one_letter_code
_entity_poly.pdbx_strand_id
1 'polypeptide(L)'
;MAWKPYEGILKPRGIREEGDPRVPKTRWWNHWYLVWRGWKVVVLFRVPEEWTRRGYFIGFIPFQGPPQYLDQRIHDEEFAVKIGRESCTFFAIGYDDGEIVPDEVPLTRSGRMRLRYIGEHIPIY
;
A
#
# COMPACT_ATOMS: atom_id res chain seq x y z
N MET A 1 -5.79 13.44 -1.54
CA MET A 1 -6.01 12.04 -1.17
C MET A 1 -5.56 11.87 0.26
N ALA A 2 -6.40 11.36 1.14
CA ALA A 2 -6.07 11.14 2.54
C ALA A 2 -6.45 9.71 2.91
N TRP A 3 -5.57 9.03 3.62
CA TRP A 3 -5.85 7.71 4.18
C TRP A 3 -6.82 7.88 5.35
N LYS A 4 -7.76 6.96 5.47
CA LYS A 4 -8.77 6.92 6.53
C LYS A 4 -8.48 5.75 7.46
N PRO A 5 -8.75 5.88 8.76
CA PRO A 5 -8.72 4.74 9.67
C PRO A 5 -9.62 3.61 9.15
N TYR A 6 -9.12 2.38 9.19
CA TYR A 6 -9.93 1.22 8.88
C TYR A 6 -10.52 0.66 10.17
N GLU A 7 -11.85 0.71 10.27
CA GLU A 7 -12.63 0.28 11.46
C GLU A 7 -13.30 -1.09 11.26
N GLY A 8 -12.89 -1.85 10.25
CA GLY A 8 -13.49 -3.15 9.94
C GLY A 8 -13.33 -4.17 11.07
N ILE A 9 -14.23 -5.16 11.07
CA ILE A 9 -14.38 -6.16 12.15
C ILE A 9 -13.14 -7.07 12.24
N LEU A 10 -12.50 -7.35 11.12
CA LEU A 10 -11.34 -8.24 11.03
C LEU A 10 -10.05 -7.44 10.92
N LYS A 11 -9.03 -7.83 11.70
CA LYS A 11 -7.66 -7.34 11.50
C LYS A 11 -7.13 -7.92 10.19
N PRO A 12 -6.74 -7.07 9.21
CA PRO A 12 -6.20 -7.55 7.95
C PRO A 12 -4.92 -8.35 8.18
N ARG A 13 -4.80 -9.50 7.53
CA ARG A 13 -3.58 -10.30 7.46
C ARG A 13 -2.55 -9.64 6.55
N GLY A 14 -2.96 -9.25 5.35
CA GLY A 14 -2.16 -8.61 4.31
C GLY A 14 -0.86 -9.33 3.96
N ILE A 15 0.01 -8.63 3.22
CA ILE A 15 1.41 -9.01 2.97
C ILE A 15 2.31 -8.03 3.71
N ARG A 16 3.19 -8.57 4.56
CA ARG A 16 4.20 -7.78 5.29
C ARG A 16 5.42 -7.57 4.40
N GLU A 17 5.71 -6.32 4.14
CA GLU A 17 6.93 -5.89 3.45
C GLU A 17 7.94 -5.31 4.43
N GLU A 18 9.18 -5.78 4.35
CA GLU A 18 10.27 -5.21 5.10
C GLU A 18 10.71 -3.88 4.50
N GLY A 19 10.93 -2.88 5.36
CA GLY A 19 11.35 -1.55 4.91
C GLY A 19 12.83 -1.50 4.51
N ASP A 20 13.23 -0.43 3.82
CA ASP A 20 14.62 -0.24 3.36
C ASP A 20 15.49 0.37 4.48
N PRO A 21 16.44 -0.39 5.07
CA PRO A 21 17.31 0.12 6.14
C PRO A 21 18.27 1.22 5.67
N ARG A 22 18.41 1.47 4.37
CA ARG A 22 19.24 2.55 3.80
C ARG A 22 18.52 3.90 3.80
N VAL A 23 17.21 3.91 3.99
CA VAL A 23 16.41 5.13 4.08
C VAL A 23 16.39 5.61 5.55
N PRO A 24 16.43 6.93 5.81
CA PRO A 24 16.23 7.46 7.15
C PRO A 24 14.87 7.03 7.73
N LYS A 25 14.81 6.88 9.06
CA LYS A 25 13.53 6.64 9.76
C LYS A 25 12.53 7.75 9.43
N THR A 26 11.28 7.36 9.22
CA THR A 26 10.20 8.31 8.98
C THR A 26 9.88 9.05 10.27
N ARG A 27 9.82 10.38 10.18
CA ARG A 27 9.46 11.30 11.25
C ARG A 27 8.53 12.35 10.65
N TRP A 28 7.68 12.94 11.49
CA TRP A 28 6.72 13.95 11.04
C TRP A 28 7.36 15.09 10.22
N TRP A 29 8.60 15.51 10.56
CA TRP A 29 9.29 16.62 9.90
C TRP A 29 10.02 16.24 8.59
N ASN A 30 10.35 14.96 8.37
CA ASN A 30 10.99 14.52 7.11
C ASN A 30 10.03 13.76 6.19
N HIS A 31 8.78 13.54 6.62
CA HIS A 31 7.82 12.71 5.91
C HIS A 31 7.67 13.11 4.44
N TRP A 32 7.40 14.39 4.16
CA TRP A 32 7.29 14.90 2.80
C TRP A 32 8.57 14.73 1.98
N TYR A 33 9.75 14.99 2.56
CA TYR A 33 10.99 14.75 1.84
C TYR A 33 11.18 13.26 1.49
N LEU A 34 10.87 12.37 2.45
CA LEU A 34 11.03 10.94 2.27
C LEU A 34 10.07 10.37 1.23
N VAL A 35 8.80 10.76 1.28
CA VAL A 35 7.80 10.41 0.29
C VAL A 35 8.25 10.74 -1.14
N TRP A 36 8.78 11.96 -1.33
CA TRP A 36 9.08 12.49 -2.66
C TRP A 36 10.45 12.04 -3.18
N ARG A 37 11.43 11.85 -2.29
CA ARG A 37 12.85 11.63 -2.66
C ARG A 37 13.56 10.52 -1.89
N GLY A 38 13.06 10.14 -0.71
CA GLY A 38 13.73 9.19 0.18
C GLY A 38 13.33 7.73 -0.06
N TRP A 39 12.05 7.46 -0.33
CA TRP A 39 11.53 6.11 -0.53
C TRP A 39 11.84 5.66 -1.95
N LYS A 40 12.79 4.73 -2.07
CA LYS A 40 13.30 4.25 -3.36
C LYS A 40 12.81 2.86 -3.72
N VAL A 41 12.41 2.08 -2.73
CA VAL A 41 11.85 0.75 -2.93
C VAL A 41 10.38 0.91 -3.30
N VAL A 42 10.02 0.29 -4.41
CA VAL A 42 8.64 0.17 -4.88
C VAL A 42 8.32 -1.31 -4.86
N VAL A 43 7.18 -1.67 -4.27
CA VAL A 43 6.64 -3.04 -4.32
C VAL A 43 5.37 -3.01 -5.15
N LEU A 44 5.20 -4.07 -5.95
CA LEU A 44 4.07 -4.23 -6.84
C LEU A 44 3.19 -5.35 -6.31
N PHE A 45 1.90 -5.06 -6.23
CA PHE A 45 0.88 -6.01 -5.81
C PHE A 45 -0.11 -6.23 -6.94
N ARG A 46 -0.63 -7.45 -7.02
CA ARG A 46 -1.72 -7.82 -7.92
C ARG A 46 -2.94 -8.25 -7.12
N VAL A 47 -4.10 -7.81 -7.57
CA VAL A 47 -5.41 -8.18 -7.03
C VAL A 47 -6.12 -9.07 -8.04
N PRO A 48 -6.76 -10.18 -7.62
CA PRO A 48 -7.48 -11.05 -8.54
C PRO A 48 -8.57 -10.32 -9.33
N GLU A 49 -8.74 -10.67 -10.61
CA GLU A 49 -9.63 -9.98 -11.56
C GLU A 49 -11.11 -9.93 -11.09
N GLU A 50 -11.55 -10.93 -10.33
CA GLU A 50 -12.89 -10.96 -9.75
C GLU A 50 -13.20 -9.73 -8.88
N TRP A 51 -12.18 -9.18 -8.21
CA TRP A 51 -12.29 -8.00 -7.36
C TRP A 51 -12.11 -6.71 -8.14
N THR A 52 -11.32 -6.70 -9.21
CA THR A 52 -11.06 -5.49 -10.02
C THR A 52 -12.32 -5.04 -10.76
N ARG A 53 -13.13 -5.98 -11.25
CA ARG A 53 -14.44 -5.70 -11.86
C ARG A 53 -15.41 -5.07 -10.87
N ARG A 54 -15.42 -5.56 -9.62
CA ARG A 54 -16.22 -5.00 -8.53
C ARG A 54 -15.62 -3.72 -7.96
N GLY A 55 -14.33 -3.52 -8.16
CA GLY A 55 -13.53 -2.51 -7.49
C GLY A 55 -13.21 -2.89 -6.04
N TYR A 56 -12.10 -2.37 -5.55
CA TYR A 56 -11.59 -2.60 -4.21
C TYR A 56 -10.96 -1.33 -3.63
N PHE A 57 -10.68 -1.34 -2.34
CA PHE A 57 -9.89 -0.33 -1.65
C PHE A 57 -8.54 -0.92 -1.25
N ILE A 58 -7.51 -0.07 -1.17
CA ILE A 58 -6.20 -0.49 -0.68
C ILE A 58 -6.03 0.00 0.74
N GLY A 59 -5.53 -0.88 1.58
CA GLY A 59 -5.15 -0.58 2.94
C GLY A 59 -3.68 -0.87 3.21
N PHE A 60 -3.19 -0.26 4.27
CA PHE A 60 -1.92 -0.63 4.87
C PHE A 60 -2.02 -0.56 6.39
N ILE A 61 -1.22 -1.41 7.04
CA ILE A 61 -0.97 -1.39 8.47
C ILE A 61 0.44 -0.81 8.64
N PRO A 62 0.57 0.40 9.21
CA PRO A 62 1.87 0.97 9.51
C PRO A 62 2.62 0.14 10.56
N PHE A 63 3.94 0.32 10.65
CA PHE A 63 4.76 -0.30 11.71
C PHE A 63 4.27 0.04 13.12
N GLN A 64 3.76 1.25 13.31
CA GLN A 64 3.09 1.72 14.52
C GLN A 64 1.79 2.39 14.10
N GLY A 65 0.73 2.22 14.88
CA GLY A 65 -0.58 2.83 14.59
C GLY A 65 -1.65 1.87 14.06
N PRO A 66 -2.89 2.35 13.90
CA PRO A 66 -4.00 1.54 13.41
C PRO A 66 -3.91 1.30 11.90
N PRO A 67 -4.56 0.23 11.40
CA PRO A 67 -4.76 0.03 9.96
C PRO A 67 -5.46 1.23 9.32
N GLN A 68 -5.07 1.55 8.10
CA GLN A 68 -5.66 2.63 7.32
C GLN A 68 -5.97 2.15 5.91
N TYR A 69 -6.91 2.82 5.23
CA TYR A 69 -7.26 2.56 3.85
C TYR A 69 -7.39 3.84 3.03
N LEU A 70 -7.11 3.72 1.75
CA LEU A 70 -7.35 4.78 0.79
C LEU A 70 -8.82 4.70 0.37
N ASP A 71 -9.58 5.74 0.72
CA ASP A 71 -10.99 5.89 0.32
C ASP A 71 -11.12 6.29 -1.16
N GLN A 72 -10.58 5.44 -2.01
CA GLN A 72 -10.62 5.55 -3.46
C GLN A 72 -10.85 4.16 -4.03
N ARG A 73 -11.94 4.03 -4.79
CA ARG A 73 -12.23 2.79 -5.52
C ARG A 73 -11.20 2.60 -6.62
N ILE A 74 -10.60 1.42 -6.64
CA ILE A 74 -9.61 1.01 -7.61
C ILE A 74 -10.16 -0.17 -8.41
N HIS A 75 -9.93 -0.15 -9.72
CA HIS A 75 -10.34 -1.20 -10.66
C HIS A 75 -9.15 -1.79 -11.42
N ASP A 76 -7.94 -1.37 -11.07
CA ASP A 76 -6.72 -1.82 -11.69
C ASP A 76 -6.32 -3.17 -11.09
N GLU A 77 -5.88 -4.13 -11.90
CA GLU A 77 -5.39 -5.43 -11.43
C GLU A 77 -4.11 -5.32 -10.62
N GLU A 78 -3.36 -4.23 -10.79
CA GLU A 78 -2.07 -4.05 -10.17
C GLU A 78 -1.94 -2.66 -9.56
N PHE A 79 -1.26 -2.61 -8.42
CA PHE A 79 -0.94 -1.37 -7.75
C PHE A 79 0.47 -1.39 -7.18
N ALA A 80 1.11 -0.23 -7.23
CA ALA A 80 2.45 -0.06 -6.69
C ALA A 80 2.45 0.84 -5.47
N VAL A 81 3.23 0.48 -4.46
CA VAL A 81 3.44 1.25 -3.24
C VAL A 81 4.93 1.49 -3.03
N LYS A 82 5.27 2.68 -2.53
CA LYS A 82 6.64 2.96 -2.05
C LYS A 82 6.77 2.59 -0.60
N ILE A 83 7.90 1.98 -0.25
CA ILE A 83 8.18 1.56 1.12
C ILE A 83 9.28 2.44 1.71
N GLY A 84 9.02 2.89 2.94
CA GLY A 84 9.98 3.61 3.76
C GLY A 84 10.97 2.68 4.44
N ARG A 85 11.58 3.15 5.54
CA ARG A 85 12.47 2.32 6.34
C ARG A 85 11.70 1.34 7.23
N GLU A 86 10.52 1.75 7.66
CA GLU A 86 9.65 0.98 8.53
C GLU A 86 8.88 -0.08 7.73
N SER A 87 8.78 -1.30 8.27
CA SER A 87 7.98 -2.37 7.67
C SER A 87 6.50 -1.99 7.65
N CYS A 88 5.80 -2.27 6.56
CA CYS A 88 4.36 -2.04 6.45
C CYS A 88 3.68 -3.31 5.94
N THR A 89 2.45 -3.55 6.37
CA THR A 89 1.63 -4.65 5.84
C THR A 89 0.59 -4.08 4.88
N PHE A 90 0.56 -4.53 3.63
CA PHE A 90 -0.40 -4.06 2.63
C PHE A 90 -1.53 -5.06 2.44
N PHE A 91 -2.75 -4.57 2.25
CA PHE A 91 -3.93 -5.40 2.03
C PHE A 91 -4.90 -4.70 1.09
N ALA A 92 -5.85 -5.45 0.54
CA ALA A 92 -6.97 -4.90 -0.19
C ALA A 92 -8.29 -5.26 0.52
N ILE A 93 -9.31 -4.43 0.33
CA ILE A 93 -10.62 -4.59 0.95
C ILE A 93 -11.68 -4.60 -0.16
N GLY A 94 -12.49 -5.66 -0.19
CA GLY A 94 -13.69 -5.75 -1.02
C GLY A 94 -14.83 -4.89 -0.48
N TYR A 95 -15.86 -4.68 -1.29
CA TYR A 95 -17.04 -3.91 -0.89
C TYR A 95 -17.89 -4.55 0.22
N ASP A 96 -17.74 -5.85 0.40
CA ASP A 96 -18.39 -6.67 1.40
C ASP A 96 -17.60 -6.74 2.72
N ASP A 97 -16.64 -5.83 2.91
CA ASP A 97 -15.64 -5.85 4.00
C ASP A 97 -14.82 -7.15 4.05
N GLY A 98 -14.82 -7.90 2.94
CA GLY A 98 -13.94 -9.06 2.76
C GLY A 98 -12.50 -8.60 2.57
N GLU A 99 -11.59 -9.14 3.39
CA GLU A 99 -10.17 -8.95 3.14
C GLU A 99 -9.77 -9.68 1.85
N ILE A 100 -9.08 -8.96 0.98
CA ILE A 100 -8.42 -9.49 -0.21
C ILE A 100 -6.91 -9.44 0.08
N VAL A 101 -6.29 -10.62 0.15
CA VAL A 101 -4.83 -10.70 0.24
C VAL A 101 -4.29 -10.55 -1.18
N PRO A 102 -3.62 -9.43 -1.51
CA PRO A 102 -3.01 -9.28 -2.84
C PRO A 102 -1.85 -10.26 -3.00
N ASP A 103 -1.46 -10.57 -4.23
CA ASP A 103 -0.24 -11.31 -4.52
C ASP A 103 0.93 -10.34 -4.76
N GLU A 104 2.10 -10.61 -4.20
CA GLU A 104 3.31 -9.85 -4.53
C GLU A 104 3.77 -10.22 -5.95
N VAL A 105 3.99 -9.20 -6.79
CA VAL A 105 4.48 -9.39 -8.15
C VAL A 105 5.99 -9.19 -8.17
N PRO A 106 6.79 -10.23 -8.48
CA PRO A 106 8.23 -10.07 -8.58
C PRO A 106 8.54 -9.09 -9.72
N LEU A 107 9.29 -8.03 -9.40
CA LEU A 107 9.74 -7.02 -10.36
C LEU A 107 10.73 -7.62 -11.37
N THR A 108 10.23 -8.37 -12.36
CA THR A 108 11.04 -8.71 -13.53
C THR A 108 11.25 -7.43 -14.34
N ARG A 109 12.52 -7.05 -14.49
CA ARG A 109 12.97 -5.81 -15.15
C ARG A 109 12.23 -5.54 -16.47
N SER A 110 11.89 -4.27 -16.65
CA SER A 110 11.57 -3.60 -17.92
C SER A 110 10.26 -4.01 -18.60
N GLY A 111 9.14 -3.59 -18.03
CA GLY A 111 7.95 -3.27 -18.81
C GLY A 111 7.57 -1.83 -18.51
N ARG A 112 7.28 -1.01 -19.53
CA ARG A 112 6.58 0.28 -19.35
C ARG A 112 5.18 -0.05 -18.81
N MET A 113 5.08 -0.25 -17.50
CA MET A 113 3.81 -0.49 -16.83
C MET A 113 3.13 0.85 -16.60
N ARG A 114 1.87 0.95 -17.01
CA ARG A 114 0.97 2.01 -16.54
C ARG A 114 0.61 1.70 -15.09
N LEU A 115 1.57 1.85 -14.19
CA LEU A 115 1.33 1.72 -12.76
C LEU A 115 0.44 2.88 -12.35
N ARG A 116 -0.78 2.59 -11.92
CA ARG A 116 -1.52 3.57 -11.13
C ARG A 116 -0.80 3.65 -9.80
N TYR A 117 -0.05 4.73 -9.62
CA TYR A 117 0.66 4.99 -8.39
C TYR A 117 -0.37 5.31 -7.31
N ILE A 118 -0.58 4.37 -6.39
CA ILE A 118 -1.67 4.49 -5.41
C ILE A 118 -1.12 5.19 -4.18
N GLY A 119 -1.24 6.51 -4.23
CA GLY A 119 -0.96 7.39 -3.11
C GLY A 119 0.48 7.85 -3.08
N GLU A 120 0.67 9.13 -3.37
CA GLU A 120 1.89 9.84 -2.99
C GLU A 120 2.12 9.88 -1.50
N HIS A 121 1.24 9.47 -0.59
CA HIS A 121 1.45 9.78 0.83
C HIS A 121 0.93 8.67 1.72
N ILE A 122 1.71 7.62 1.99
CA ILE A 122 1.37 6.61 3.01
C ILE A 122 1.75 7.20 4.37
N PRO A 123 0.80 7.62 5.24
CA PRO A 123 1.15 8.20 6.54
C PRO A 123 1.71 7.10 7.45
N ILE A 124 3.03 7.07 7.59
CA ILE A 124 3.75 6.21 8.54
C ILE A 124 3.81 7.00 9.86
N TYR A 125 2.77 6.88 10.69
CA TYR A 125 2.74 7.43 12.05
C TYR A 125 2.47 6.34 13.06
#